data_AF-A0A7C4HX05-F1
#
_entry.id   AF-A0A7C4HX05-F1
#
_cell.length_a   1.000
_cell.length_b   1.000
_cell.length_c   1.000
_cell.angle_alpha   90.00
_cell.angle_beta   90.00
_cell.angle_gamma   90.00
#
_symmetry.space_group_name_H-M   'P 1'
#
loop_
_entity.id
_entity.type
_entity.pdbx_description
1 polymer ?
#
loop_
_entity_poly.entity_id
_entity_poly.type
_entity_poly.pdbx_seq_one_letter_code
_entity_poly.pdbx_strand_id
1 'polypeptide(L)'
;MELRKERVKSNVVNVPLEIILLAAVDVLGENVEEKRENDEIILTAKSSICPPLIKIRRVGEDTYEVITTSRCDIKDCTYWERCARLDGERQSLLVKTINELAERTAATFKLLRWTPERVDEISLAKVIDRITSRGELLPTVVKRDKSVEEFMTEKITISCLKAGAPLTVAREIAHIVAAAVKGKSRVSSGEIREIVVSELRKRNPKWEENWIKFEKTVKKV
;
A
#
# COMPACT_ATOMS: atom_id res chain seq x y z
N MET A 1 -39.43 -15.95 5.85
CA MET A 1 -39.18 -14.53 5.52
C MET A 1 -38.40 -13.80 6.63
N GLU A 2 -38.37 -14.34 7.87
CA GLU A 2 -37.51 -13.82 8.97
C GLU A 2 -36.01 -14.12 8.87
N LEU A 3 -35.58 -15.15 8.14
CA LEU A 3 -34.16 -15.54 8.05
C LEU A 3 -33.26 -14.53 7.32
N ARG A 4 -33.81 -13.47 6.70
CA ARG A 4 -33.05 -12.41 6.02
C ARG A 4 -32.35 -11.44 6.98
N LYS A 5 -32.77 -11.36 8.25
CA LYS A 5 -32.27 -10.34 9.21
C LYS A 5 -31.11 -10.81 10.09
N GLU A 6 -30.81 -12.11 10.16
CA GLU A 6 -29.98 -12.67 11.24
C GLU A 6 -28.48 -12.81 10.96
N ARG A 7 -27.95 -12.34 9.81
CA ARG A 7 -26.52 -12.49 9.50
C ARG A 7 -25.74 -11.20 9.28
N VAL A 8 -26.34 -10.03 9.44
CA VAL A 8 -25.55 -8.81 9.50
C VAL A 8 -25.15 -8.62 10.95
N LYS A 9 -23.91 -8.99 11.27
CA LYS A 9 -23.33 -8.73 12.60
C LYS A 9 -23.30 -7.22 12.80
N SER A 10 -24.16 -6.71 13.67
CA SER A 10 -24.05 -5.33 14.13
C SER A 10 -22.75 -5.19 14.91
N ASN A 11 -22.05 -4.09 14.69
CA ASN A 11 -20.85 -3.76 15.44
C ASN A 11 -21.18 -2.59 16.35
N VAL A 12 -20.78 -2.72 17.61
CA VAL A 12 -20.88 -1.63 18.58
C VAL A 12 -19.52 -0.94 18.61
N VAL A 13 -19.51 0.36 18.31
CA VAL A 13 -18.30 1.19 18.29
C VAL A 13 -18.42 2.28 19.35
N ASN A 14 -17.31 2.55 20.05
CA ASN A 14 -17.21 3.61 21.04
C ASN A 14 -16.29 4.70 20.51
N VAL A 15 -16.87 5.60 19.71
CA VAL A 15 -16.18 6.71 19.04
C VAL A 15 -17.17 7.87 18.86
N PRO A 16 -16.69 9.13 18.80
CA PRO A 16 -17.54 10.26 18.48
C PRO A 16 -18.30 10.06 17.17
N LEU A 17 -19.55 10.51 17.12
CA LEU A 17 -20.42 10.38 15.95
C LEU A 17 -19.78 10.91 14.66
N GLU A 18 -19.01 11.99 14.76
CA GLU A 18 -18.31 12.63 13.64
C GLU A 18 -17.37 11.67 12.89
N ILE A 19 -16.67 10.80 13.64
CA ILE A 19 -15.76 9.81 13.06
C ILE A 19 -16.55 8.75 12.29
N ILE A 20 -17.71 8.36 12.82
CA ILE A 20 -18.58 7.37 12.18
C ILE A 20 -19.16 7.93 10.89
N LEU A 21 -19.61 9.19 10.90
CA LEU A 21 -20.15 9.87 9.72
C LEU A 21 -19.07 10.01 8.63
N LEU A 22 -17.86 10.42 9.00
CA LEU A 22 -16.74 10.54 8.06
C LEU A 22 -16.37 9.17 7.47
N ALA A 23 -16.26 8.13 8.30
CA ALA A 23 -15.99 6.77 7.84
C ALA A 23 -17.09 6.26 6.88
N ALA A 24 -18.35 6.58 7.18
CA ALA A 24 -19.47 6.18 6.34
C ALA A 24 -19.44 6.89 4.97
N VAL A 25 -19.06 8.17 4.91
CA VAL A 25 -18.85 8.89 3.65
C VAL A 25 -17.72 8.26 2.84
N ASP A 26 -16.58 7.95 3.47
CA ASP A 26 -15.45 7.30 2.79
C ASP A 26 -15.82 5.92 2.20
N VAL A 27 -16.68 5.17 2.90
CA VAL A 27 -17.13 3.83 2.47
C VAL A 27 -18.21 3.89 1.40
N LEU A 28 -19.10 4.89 1.45
CA LEU A 28 -20.24 5.02 0.54
C LEU A 28 -19.94 5.88 -0.70
N GLY A 29 -18.93 6.75 -0.66
CA GLY A 29 -18.51 7.64 -1.75
C GLY A 29 -19.12 9.05 -1.69
N GLU A 30 -18.91 9.85 -2.74
CA GLU A 30 -19.13 11.32 -2.73
C GLU A 30 -20.61 11.78 -2.72
N ASN A 31 -21.58 10.87 -2.82
CA ASN A 31 -23.01 11.21 -2.96
C ASN A 31 -23.88 10.51 -1.89
N VAL A 32 -23.56 10.75 -0.62
CA VAL A 32 -24.32 10.21 0.52
C VAL A 32 -25.47 11.14 0.90
N GLU A 33 -26.68 10.61 0.97
CA GLU A 33 -27.83 11.26 1.59
C GLU A 33 -27.99 10.78 3.03
N GLU A 34 -28.17 11.72 3.95
CA GLU A 34 -28.43 11.46 5.36
C GLU A 34 -29.91 11.64 5.68
N LYS A 35 -30.52 10.63 6.31
CA LYS A 35 -31.87 10.70 6.87
C LYS A 35 -31.81 10.36 8.35
N ARG A 36 -32.46 11.18 9.17
CA ARG A 36 -32.55 10.98 10.63
C ARG A 36 -34.00 10.63 10.97
N GLU A 37 -34.24 9.43 11.47
CA GLU A 37 -35.55 8.95 11.89
C GLU A 37 -35.43 8.24 13.25
N ASN A 38 -36.22 8.64 14.26
CA ASN A 38 -36.41 7.92 15.53
C ASN A 38 -35.13 7.34 16.18
N ASP A 39 -34.12 8.19 16.42
CA ASP A 39 -32.80 7.83 17.00
C ASP A 39 -31.88 6.95 16.12
N GLU A 40 -32.25 6.73 14.86
CA GLU A 40 -31.40 6.13 13.83
C GLU A 40 -30.97 7.17 12.79
N ILE A 41 -29.69 7.15 12.45
CA ILE A 41 -29.12 7.89 11.32
C ILE A 41 -28.90 6.89 10.19
N ILE A 42 -29.53 7.15 9.05
CA ILE A 42 -29.45 6.31 7.86
C ILE A 42 -28.71 7.09 6.77
N LEU A 43 -27.56 6.56 6.38
CA LEU A 43 -26.73 7.08 5.30
C LEU A 43 -26.91 6.21 4.07
N THR A 44 -27.23 6.82 2.93
CA THR A 44 -27.53 6.12 1.67
C THR A 44 -26.73 6.70 0.51
N ALA A 45 -26.03 5.88 -0.26
CA ALA A 45 -25.42 6.34 -1.50
C ALA A 45 -26.43 6.31 -2.66
N LYS A 46 -26.42 7.35 -3.52
CA LYS A 46 -27.21 7.33 -4.76
C LYS A 46 -26.71 6.22 -5.70
N SER A 47 -27.54 5.20 -5.90
CA SER A 47 -27.29 4.11 -6.86
C SER A 47 -28.57 3.76 -7.61
N SER A 48 -28.43 3.40 -8.88
CA SER A 48 -29.54 3.00 -9.76
C SER A 48 -29.97 1.55 -9.60
N ILE A 49 -29.16 0.70 -8.94
CA ILE A 49 -29.39 -0.76 -8.91
C ILE A 49 -29.77 -1.22 -7.49
N CYS A 50 -28.88 -1.01 -6.51
CA CYS A 50 -29.09 -1.37 -5.12
C CYS A 50 -28.31 -0.39 -4.22
N PRO A 51 -28.96 0.65 -3.66
CA PRO A 51 -28.24 1.64 -2.88
C PRO A 51 -27.78 1.04 -1.54
N PRO A 52 -26.48 1.12 -1.21
CA PRO A 52 -25.98 0.72 0.09
C PRO A 52 -26.46 1.68 1.17
N LEU A 53 -26.77 1.12 2.33
CA LEU A 53 -27.22 1.80 3.54
C LEU A 53 -26.24 1.54 4.67
N ILE A 54 -25.96 2.57 5.45
CA ILE A 54 -25.34 2.45 6.77
C ILE A 54 -26.33 3.01 7.78
N LYS A 55 -26.74 2.16 8.72
CA LYS A 55 -27.58 2.54 9.84
C LYS A 55 -26.71 2.71 11.08
N ILE A 56 -26.90 3.82 11.78
CA ILE A 56 -26.19 4.16 12.99
C ILE A 56 -27.25 4.41 14.06
N ARG A 57 -27.21 3.64 15.15
CA ARG A 57 -28.13 3.77 16.27
C ARG A 57 -27.36 4.09 17.54
N ARG A 58 -27.80 5.07 18.32
CA ARG A 58 -27.17 5.40 19.60
C ARG A 58 -27.61 4.41 20.68
N VAL A 59 -26.65 3.85 21.42
CA VAL A 59 -26.90 2.90 22.52
C VAL A 59 -26.37 3.44 23.87
N GLY A 60 -25.41 4.37 23.86
CA GLY A 60 -24.83 4.98 25.07
C GLY A 60 -24.24 6.38 24.85
N GLU A 61 -23.48 6.88 25.82
CA GLU A 61 -23.00 8.27 25.81
C GLU A 61 -22.04 8.60 24.66
N ASP A 62 -21.27 7.65 24.14
CA ASP A 62 -20.52 7.75 22.87
C ASP A 62 -20.46 6.39 22.16
N THR A 63 -21.47 5.56 22.42
CA THR A 63 -21.54 4.18 21.91
C THR A 63 -22.64 4.07 20.88
N TYR A 64 -22.25 3.67 19.67
CA TYR A 64 -23.13 3.56 18.52
C TYR A 64 -23.10 2.14 17.96
N GLU A 65 -24.27 1.62 17.64
CA GLU A 65 -24.43 0.40 16.87
C GLU A 65 -24.44 0.77 15.38
N VAL A 66 -23.53 0.19 14.60
CA VAL A 66 -23.41 0.43 13.16
C VAL A 66 -23.69 -0.83 12.37
N ILE A 67 -24.55 -0.70 11.36
CA ILE A 67 -25.00 -1.81 10.52
C ILE A 67 -25.01 -1.38 9.06
N THR A 68 -24.23 -2.06 8.21
CA THR A 68 -24.34 -1.88 6.76
C THR A 68 -25.32 -2.88 6.15
N THR A 69 -26.24 -2.40 5.33
CA THR A 69 -27.20 -3.23 4.60
C THR A 69 -27.39 -2.69 3.20
N SER A 70 -27.79 -3.49 2.23
CA SER A 70 -28.25 -2.99 0.93
C SER A 70 -29.78 -2.82 0.92
N ARG A 71 -30.29 -1.69 0.44
CA ARG A 71 -31.73 -1.51 0.20
C ARG A 71 -32.12 -2.29 -1.04
N CYS A 72 -32.56 -3.54 -0.88
CA CYS A 72 -33.07 -4.33 -2.00
C CYS A 72 -34.61 -4.33 -1.96
N ASP A 73 -35.23 -3.71 -2.97
CA ASP A 73 -36.69 -3.68 -3.11
C ASP A 73 -37.23 -4.89 -3.92
N ILE A 74 -36.34 -5.73 -4.46
CA ILE A 74 -36.69 -6.90 -5.28
C ILE A 74 -37.08 -8.08 -4.38
N LYS A 75 -38.34 -8.50 -4.46
CA LYS A 75 -38.82 -9.75 -3.83
C LYS A 75 -38.11 -10.95 -4.51
N ASP A 76 -37.57 -11.86 -3.70
CA ASP A 76 -36.89 -13.09 -4.15
C ASP A 76 -35.73 -12.93 -5.15
N CYS A 77 -34.90 -11.90 -4.97
CA CYS A 77 -33.66 -11.71 -5.74
C CYS A 77 -32.72 -12.91 -5.65
N THR A 78 -32.29 -13.46 -6.80
CA THR A 78 -31.34 -14.58 -6.90
C THR A 78 -29.90 -14.21 -6.49
N TYR A 79 -29.57 -12.92 -6.46
CA TYR A 79 -28.24 -12.42 -6.11
C TYR A 79 -28.04 -12.13 -4.61
N TRP A 80 -28.97 -12.58 -3.76
CA TRP A 80 -28.98 -12.25 -2.33
C TRP A 80 -27.70 -12.71 -1.60
N GLU A 81 -27.10 -13.85 -1.97
CA GLU A 81 -25.84 -14.32 -1.37
C GLU A 81 -24.68 -13.36 -1.66
N ARG A 82 -24.63 -12.84 -2.89
CA ARG A 82 -23.64 -11.85 -3.30
C ARG A 82 -23.85 -10.53 -2.55
N CYS A 83 -25.10 -10.10 -2.38
CA CYS A 83 -25.42 -8.91 -1.59
C CYS A 83 -25.02 -9.07 -0.12
N ALA A 84 -25.32 -10.21 0.50
CA ALA A 84 -24.93 -10.49 1.88
C ALA A 84 -23.39 -10.49 2.05
N ARG A 85 -22.65 -11.03 1.07
CA ARG A 85 -21.19 -10.97 1.07
C ARG A 85 -20.68 -9.53 0.95
N LEU A 86 -21.22 -8.75 0.02
CA LEU A 86 -20.84 -7.34 -0.16
C LEU A 86 -21.18 -6.50 1.08
N ASP A 87 -22.29 -6.80 1.75
CA ASP A 87 -22.65 -6.16 3.02
C ASP A 87 -21.64 -6.54 4.12
N GLY A 88 -21.19 -7.78 4.18
CA GLY A 88 -20.13 -8.21 5.12
C GLY A 88 -18.76 -7.57 4.83
N GLU A 89 -18.37 -7.48 3.56
CA GLU A 89 -17.14 -6.79 3.12
C GLU A 89 -17.19 -5.30 3.48
N ARG A 90 -18.34 -4.65 3.24
CA ARG A 90 -18.56 -3.24 3.57
C ARG A 90 -18.56 -3.01 5.08
N GLN A 91 -19.19 -3.88 5.86
CA GLN A 91 -19.15 -3.81 7.32
C GLN A 91 -17.72 -3.93 7.85
N SER A 92 -16.91 -4.83 7.27
CA SER A 92 -15.50 -5.00 7.63
C SER A 92 -14.68 -3.77 7.26
N LEU A 93 -14.91 -3.20 6.07
CA LEU A 93 -14.26 -1.98 5.62
C LEU A 93 -14.63 -0.78 6.51
N LEU A 94 -15.91 -0.63 6.86
CA LEU A 94 -16.39 0.43 7.74
C LEU A 94 -15.72 0.39 9.11
N VAL A 95 -15.65 -0.79 9.74
CA VAL A 95 -14.95 -0.94 11.03
C VAL A 95 -13.46 -0.60 10.89
N LYS A 96 -12.82 -1.03 9.80
CA LYS A 96 -11.42 -0.69 9.54
C LYS A 96 -11.22 0.82 9.37
N THR A 97 -12.06 1.49 8.58
CA THR A 97 -12.00 2.94 8.37
C THR A 97 -12.28 3.70 9.66
N ILE A 98 -13.26 3.26 10.47
CA ILE A 98 -13.53 3.83 11.80
C ILE A 98 -12.29 3.70 12.68
N ASN A 99 -11.65 2.52 12.72
CA ASN A 99 -10.43 2.33 13.51
C ASN A 99 -9.27 3.21 12.99
N GLU A 100 -9.05 3.30 11.69
CA GLU A 100 -8.03 4.17 11.10
C GLU A 100 -8.29 5.65 11.41
N LEU A 101 -9.54 6.11 11.32
CA LEU A 101 -9.92 7.49 11.65
C LEU A 101 -9.90 7.76 13.16
N ALA A 102 -10.26 6.78 13.99
CA ALA A 102 -10.13 6.85 15.44
C ALA A 102 -8.66 6.88 15.85
N GLU A 103 -7.79 6.09 15.23
CA GLU A 103 -6.34 6.14 15.44
C GLU A 103 -5.74 7.46 14.99
N ARG A 104 -6.19 8.02 13.86
CA ARG A 104 -5.77 9.36 13.39
C ARG A 104 -6.27 10.47 14.33
N THR A 105 -7.50 10.39 14.81
CA THR A 105 -8.06 11.38 15.74
C THR A 105 -7.44 11.25 17.13
N ALA A 106 -7.18 10.02 17.59
CA ALA A 106 -6.38 9.74 18.79
C ALA A 106 -4.92 10.18 18.59
N ALA A 107 -4.34 10.07 17.40
CA ALA A 107 -3.02 10.60 17.07
C ALA A 107 -3.02 12.14 17.04
N THR A 108 -4.10 12.79 16.60
CA THR A 108 -4.29 14.25 16.72
C THR A 108 -4.44 14.68 18.18
N PHE A 109 -5.12 13.90 19.02
CA PHE A 109 -5.20 14.11 20.47
C PHE A 109 -3.87 13.79 21.19
N LYS A 110 -3.07 12.85 20.64
CA LYS A 110 -1.70 12.53 21.07
C LYS A 110 -0.70 13.61 20.62
N LEU A 111 -0.95 14.26 19.48
CA LEU A 111 -0.20 15.43 18.99
C LEU A 111 -0.52 16.69 19.80
N LEU A 112 -1.73 16.82 20.35
CA LEU A 112 -2.08 17.88 21.32
C LEU A 112 -1.62 17.60 22.76
N ARG A 113 -0.94 16.46 22.98
CA ARG A 113 -0.30 16.10 24.25
C ARG A 113 1.17 15.74 24.04
N TRP A 114 1.90 16.61 23.33
CA TRP A 114 3.36 16.56 23.30
C TRP A 114 3.95 17.82 23.93
N THR A 115 4.25 17.72 25.22
CA THR A 115 5.34 18.48 25.83
C THR A 115 6.66 17.92 25.31
N PRO A 116 7.59 18.73 24.79
CA PRO A 116 8.82 18.24 24.20
C PRO A 116 9.76 17.76 25.30
N GLU A 117 9.74 16.46 25.59
CA GLU A 117 10.94 15.83 26.11
C GLU A 117 11.93 15.71 24.96
N ARG A 118 13.05 16.43 25.11
CA ARG A 118 14.15 16.53 24.15
C ARG A 118 14.50 15.12 23.68
N VAL A 119 14.20 14.83 22.41
CA VAL A 119 14.87 13.74 21.71
C VAL A 119 16.36 14.06 21.79
N ASP A 120 17.17 13.10 22.24
CA ASP A 120 18.60 13.29 22.28
C ASP A 120 19.08 13.61 20.85
N GLU A 121 19.84 14.70 20.70
CA GLU A 121 20.27 15.20 19.40
C GLU A 121 21.02 14.13 18.59
N ILE A 122 21.61 13.16 19.29
CA ILE A 122 22.32 12.01 18.72
C ILE A 122 21.34 11.04 18.01
N SER A 123 20.20 10.71 18.59
CA SER A 123 19.18 9.87 17.95
C SER A 123 18.50 10.57 16.79
N LEU A 124 18.25 11.88 16.91
CA LEU A 124 17.69 12.67 15.81
C LEU A 124 18.65 12.72 14.63
N ALA A 125 19.95 12.94 14.89
CA ALA A 125 20.99 12.89 13.88
C ALA A 125 21.07 11.52 13.19
N LYS A 126 20.92 10.41 13.94
CA LYS A 126 20.89 9.05 13.35
C LYS A 126 19.68 8.80 12.47
N VAL A 127 18.51 9.33 12.81
CA VAL A 127 17.29 9.18 12.00
C VAL A 127 17.37 10.05 10.74
N ILE A 128 17.87 11.28 10.89
CA ILE A 128 18.14 12.18 9.76
C ILE A 128 19.17 11.52 8.83
N ASP A 129 20.30 11.04 9.35
CA ASP A 129 21.29 10.29 8.59
C ASP A 129 20.67 9.08 7.86
N ARG A 130 19.78 8.32 8.51
CA ARG A 130 19.09 7.16 7.93
C ARG A 130 18.07 7.53 6.82
N ILE A 131 17.50 8.73 6.86
CA ILE A 131 16.53 9.21 5.87
C ILE A 131 17.26 9.93 4.73
N THR A 132 18.28 10.73 5.02
CA THR A 132 19.09 11.41 4.01
C THR A 132 20.00 10.42 3.26
N SER A 133 20.39 9.31 3.88
CA SER A 133 21.01 8.15 3.18
C SER A 133 20.04 7.39 2.26
N ARG A 134 18.74 7.73 2.22
CA ARG A 134 17.83 7.24 1.16
C ARG A 134 17.75 8.18 -0.05
N GLY A 135 18.35 9.36 0.01
CA GLY A 135 18.56 10.27 -1.13
C GLY A 135 19.96 10.14 -1.72
N GLU A 136 20.47 8.92 -1.82
CA GLU A 136 21.84 8.70 -2.30
C GLU A 136 21.89 8.86 -3.82
N LEU A 137 22.65 9.87 -4.27
CA LEU A 137 22.96 10.15 -5.67
C LEU A 137 23.54 8.91 -6.33
N LEU A 138 22.69 8.12 -6.99
CA LEU A 138 23.14 7.06 -7.87
C LEU A 138 23.82 7.68 -9.09
N PRO A 139 24.97 7.14 -9.53
CA PRO A 139 25.76 7.73 -10.59
C PRO A 139 24.99 7.79 -11.91
N THR A 140 25.34 8.75 -12.75
CA THR A 140 24.96 8.68 -14.16
C THR A 140 25.86 7.66 -14.88
N VAL A 141 25.25 6.74 -15.63
CA VAL A 141 25.94 5.68 -16.35
C VAL A 141 26.34 6.17 -17.73
N VAL A 142 27.64 6.10 -18.04
CA VAL A 142 28.20 6.42 -19.36
C VAL A 142 28.30 5.15 -20.19
N LYS A 143 27.56 5.10 -21.30
CA LYS A 143 27.58 3.98 -22.26
C LYS A 143 28.82 4.06 -23.17
N ARG A 144 29.05 2.98 -23.94
CA ARG A 144 30.18 2.89 -24.89
C ARG A 144 30.11 3.96 -25.99
N ASP A 145 28.91 4.37 -26.38
CA ASP A 145 28.63 5.42 -27.37
C ASP A 145 28.73 6.85 -26.78
N LYS A 146 29.22 6.99 -25.54
CA LYS A 146 29.30 8.23 -24.76
C LYS A 146 27.94 8.82 -24.37
N SER A 147 26.82 8.15 -24.66
CA SER A 147 25.51 8.55 -24.13
C SER A 147 25.43 8.31 -22.63
N VAL A 148 24.58 9.06 -21.95
CA VAL A 148 24.48 9.11 -20.49
C VAL A 148 23.06 8.74 -20.07
N GLU A 149 22.91 7.87 -19.08
CA GLU A 149 21.61 7.46 -18.54
C GLU A 149 21.62 7.33 -17.02
N GLU A 150 20.45 7.40 -16.38
CA GLU A 150 20.34 7.16 -14.94
C GLU A 150 20.62 5.68 -14.61
N PHE A 151 21.34 5.46 -13.51
CA PHE A 151 21.55 4.12 -12.99
C PHE A 151 20.24 3.56 -12.44
N MET A 152 19.81 2.41 -12.98
CA MET A 152 18.59 1.71 -12.57
C MET A 152 18.92 0.29 -12.15
N THR A 153 18.60 -0.07 -10.92
CA THR A 153 18.85 -1.41 -10.35
C THR A 153 18.09 -2.53 -11.08
N GLU A 154 16.94 -2.18 -11.65
CA GLU A 154 16.04 -3.05 -12.41
C GLU A 154 16.71 -3.57 -13.67
N LYS A 155 17.53 -2.74 -14.33
CA LYS A 155 18.28 -3.15 -15.53
C LYS A 155 19.27 -4.28 -15.22
N ILE A 156 19.91 -4.21 -14.04
CA ILE A 156 20.83 -5.26 -13.58
C ILE A 156 20.06 -6.53 -13.22
N THR A 157 18.93 -6.37 -12.52
CA THR A 157 18.07 -7.50 -12.12
C THR A 157 17.59 -8.28 -13.35
N ILE A 158 17.04 -7.58 -14.35
CA ILE A 158 16.58 -8.19 -15.61
C ILE A 158 17.74 -8.87 -16.34
N SER A 159 18.92 -8.24 -16.35
CA SER A 159 20.10 -8.80 -16.99
C SER A 159 20.55 -10.13 -16.36
N CYS A 160 20.52 -10.23 -15.02
CA CYS A 160 20.83 -11.47 -14.30
C CYS A 160 19.77 -12.56 -14.54
N LEU A 161 18.48 -12.19 -14.59
CA LEU A 161 17.39 -13.13 -14.91
C LEU A 161 17.57 -13.74 -16.31
N LYS A 162 17.94 -12.93 -17.31
CA LYS A 162 18.19 -13.42 -18.68
C LYS A 162 19.39 -14.38 -18.77
N ALA A 163 20.32 -14.32 -17.82
CA ALA A 163 21.41 -15.27 -17.70
C ALA A 163 21.01 -16.60 -17.01
N GLY A 164 19.78 -16.67 -16.49
CA GLY A 164 19.23 -17.85 -15.80
C GLY A 164 19.40 -17.81 -14.28
N ALA A 165 19.77 -16.67 -13.68
CA ALA A 165 19.78 -16.53 -12.23
C ALA A 165 18.35 -16.43 -11.68
N PRO A 166 18.05 -16.99 -10.50
CA PRO A 166 16.75 -16.81 -9.84
C PRO A 166 16.57 -15.37 -9.38
N LEU A 167 15.31 -14.94 -9.24
CA LEU A 167 14.96 -13.54 -8.91
C LEU A 167 15.58 -13.03 -7.61
N THR A 168 15.65 -13.88 -6.59
CA THR A 168 16.26 -13.55 -5.29
C THR A 168 17.73 -13.18 -5.45
N VAL A 169 18.48 -14.04 -6.15
CA VAL A 169 19.91 -13.82 -6.46
C VAL A 169 20.10 -12.62 -7.36
N ALA A 170 19.24 -12.43 -8.37
CA ALA A 170 19.31 -11.26 -9.25
C ALA A 170 19.15 -9.94 -8.51
N ARG A 171 18.24 -9.88 -7.52
CA ARG A 171 18.06 -8.70 -6.66
C ARG A 171 19.25 -8.46 -5.74
N GLU A 172 19.80 -9.50 -5.14
CA GLU A 172 21.01 -9.39 -4.31
C GLU A 172 22.20 -8.83 -5.11
N ILE A 173 22.42 -9.33 -6.31
CA ILE A 173 23.49 -8.83 -7.20
C ILE A 173 23.24 -7.35 -7.53
N ALA A 174 22.00 -6.97 -7.83
CA ALA A 174 21.66 -5.57 -8.10
C ALA A 174 21.96 -4.64 -6.90
N HIS A 175 21.67 -5.10 -5.67
CA HIS A 175 22.02 -4.34 -4.46
C HIS A 175 23.52 -4.23 -4.21
N ILE A 176 24.28 -5.32 -4.46
CA ILE A 176 25.75 -5.30 -4.36
C ILE A 176 26.34 -4.31 -5.35
N VAL A 177 25.86 -4.32 -6.59
CA VAL A 177 26.30 -3.37 -7.62
C VAL A 177 25.94 -1.95 -7.23
N ALA A 178 24.71 -1.70 -6.76
CA ALA A 178 24.27 -0.39 -6.29
C ALA A 178 25.16 0.14 -5.15
N ALA A 179 25.50 -0.72 -4.19
CA ALA A 179 26.41 -0.38 -3.09
C ALA A 179 27.84 -0.10 -3.58
N ALA A 180 28.32 -0.82 -4.61
CA ALA A 180 29.66 -0.63 -5.17
C ALA A 180 29.81 0.65 -6.01
N VAL A 181 28.71 1.16 -6.57
CA VAL A 181 28.69 2.39 -7.38
C VAL A 181 28.22 3.62 -6.58
N LYS A 182 27.78 3.39 -5.34
CA LYS A 182 27.34 4.43 -4.40
C LYS A 182 28.41 5.50 -4.21
N GLY A 183 28.00 6.77 -4.26
CA GLY A 183 28.88 7.93 -4.05
C GLY A 183 29.71 8.35 -5.27
N LYS A 184 29.64 7.62 -6.40
CA LYS A 184 30.23 8.05 -7.67
C LYS A 184 29.26 8.98 -8.39
N SER A 185 29.78 10.06 -9.00
CA SER A 185 28.96 10.96 -9.83
C SER A 185 28.69 10.37 -11.22
N ARG A 186 29.68 9.65 -11.78
CA ARG A 186 29.58 8.95 -13.06
C ARG A 186 30.24 7.58 -12.98
N VAL A 187 29.63 6.60 -13.64
CA VAL A 187 30.14 5.23 -13.73
C VAL A 187 30.07 4.74 -15.16
N SER A 188 31.09 4.01 -15.61
CA SER A 188 31.05 3.44 -16.95
C SER A 188 30.16 2.19 -16.99
N SER A 189 29.47 1.98 -18.11
CA SER A 189 28.73 0.74 -18.33
C SER A 189 29.63 -0.49 -18.39
N GLY A 190 30.96 -0.35 -18.52
CA GLY A 190 31.92 -1.45 -18.45
C GLY A 190 32.17 -1.89 -17.01
N GLU A 191 32.40 -0.94 -16.12
CA GLU A 191 32.63 -1.16 -14.69
C GLU A 191 31.46 -1.89 -14.03
N ILE A 192 30.21 -1.50 -14.35
CA ILE A 192 29.01 -2.19 -13.86
C ILE A 192 28.98 -3.65 -14.33
N ARG A 193 29.39 -3.92 -15.58
CA ARG A 193 29.39 -5.28 -16.14
C ARG A 193 30.43 -6.17 -15.47
N GLU A 194 31.61 -5.64 -15.19
CA GLU A 194 32.66 -6.37 -14.48
C GLU A 194 32.19 -6.83 -13.10
N ILE A 195 31.50 -5.95 -12.37
CA ILE A 195 30.93 -6.28 -11.05
C ILE A 195 29.84 -7.36 -11.21
N VAL A 196 28.91 -7.19 -12.14
CA VAL A 196 27.82 -8.17 -12.37
C VAL A 196 28.38 -9.55 -12.75
N VAL A 197 29.34 -9.61 -13.66
CA VAL A 197 29.97 -10.87 -14.10
C VAL A 197 30.73 -11.53 -12.96
N SER A 198 31.50 -10.76 -12.19
CA SER A 198 32.22 -11.25 -11.01
C SER A 198 31.25 -11.87 -9.98
N GLU A 199 30.14 -11.19 -9.71
CA GLU A 199 29.13 -11.64 -8.75
C GLU A 199 28.32 -12.85 -9.25
N LEU A 200 28.10 -12.97 -10.57
CA LEU A 200 27.51 -14.16 -11.17
C LEU A 200 28.48 -15.35 -11.11
N ARG A 201 29.76 -15.15 -11.46
CA ARG A 201 30.81 -16.18 -11.42
C ARG A 201 30.96 -16.79 -10.02
N LYS A 202 31.01 -15.95 -8.98
CA LYS A 202 31.12 -16.38 -7.58
C LYS A 202 30.01 -17.32 -7.16
N ARG A 203 28.80 -17.13 -7.69
CA ARG A 203 27.62 -17.92 -7.32
C ARG A 203 27.45 -19.15 -8.22
N ASN A 204 27.57 -18.97 -9.52
CA ASN A 204 27.48 -20.05 -10.50
C ASN A 204 28.18 -19.68 -11.81
N PRO A 205 29.30 -20.33 -12.16
CA PRO A 205 30.02 -20.09 -13.41
C PRO A 205 29.15 -20.23 -14.67
N LYS A 206 28.11 -21.10 -14.65
CA LYS A 206 27.20 -21.26 -15.79
C LYS A 206 26.38 -20.00 -16.07
N TRP A 207 26.02 -19.22 -15.04
CA TRP A 207 25.28 -17.97 -15.23
C TRP A 207 26.16 -16.90 -15.87
N GLU A 208 27.43 -16.83 -15.51
CA GLU A 208 28.39 -15.97 -16.20
C GLU A 208 28.48 -16.33 -17.70
N GLU A 209 28.66 -17.61 -18.03
CA GLU A 209 28.78 -18.04 -19.43
C GLU A 209 27.53 -17.66 -20.24
N ASN A 210 26.34 -17.88 -19.68
CA ASN A 210 25.07 -17.50 -20.28
C ASN A 210 24.95 -15.98 -20.45
N TRP A 211 25.39 -15.21 -19.46
CA TRP A 211 25.37 -13.76 -19.49
C TRP A 211 26.31 -13.20 -20.58
N ILE A 212 27.53 -13.76 -20.70
CA ILE A 212 28.50 -13.37 -21.74
C ILE A 212 27.96 -13.71 -23.13
N LYS A 213 27.35 -14.88 -23.31
CA LYS A 213 26.68 -15.25 -24.56
C LYS A 213 25.56 -14.26 -24.89
N PHE A 214 24.70 -13.96 -23.92
CA PHE A 214 23.59 -13.02 -24.08
C PHE A 214 24.06 -11.61 -24.49
N GLU A 215 25.10 -11.07 -23.86
CA GLU A 215 25.67 -9.78 -24.23
C GLU A 215 26.22 -9.77 -25.65
N LYS A 216 26.93 -10.83 -26.07
CA LYS A 216 27.48 -10.94 -27.44
C LYS A 216 26.37 -11.03 -28.50
N THR A 217 25.28 -11.73 -28.20
CA THR A 217 24.17 -11.93 -29.14
C THR A 217 23.27 -10.69 -29.27
N VAL A 218 22.97 -10.01 -28.16
CA VAL A 218 22.02 -8.88 -28.14
C VAL A 218 22.68 -7.54 -28.45
N LYS A 219 23.94 -7.34 -28.03
CA LYS A 219 24.70 -6.12 -28.33
C LYS A 219 25.68 -6.36 -29.47
N LYS A 220 25.14 -6.79 -30.63
CA LYS A 220 25.89 -6.94 -31.88
C LYS A 220 26.89 -5.78 -32.01
N VAL A 221 28.17 -6.13 -32.15
CA VAL A 221 29.23 -5.23 -32.63
C VAL A 221 28.79 -4.64 -33.97
#